data_AF-A0A534NPR5-F1
#
_entry.id   AF-A0A534NPR5-F1
#
_cell.length_a   1.000
_cell.length_b   1.000
_cell.length_c   1.000
_cell.angle_alpha   90.00
_cell.angle_beta   90.00
_cell.angle_gamma   90.00
#
_symmetry.space_group_name_H-M   'P 1'
#
loop_
_entity.id
_entity.type
_entity.pdbx_description
1 polymer ?
#
loop_
_entity_poly.entity_id
_entity_poly.type
_entity_poly.pdbx_seq_one_letter_code
_entity_poly.pdbx_strand_id
1 'polypeptide(L)'
;MKVTPVFSSLLAAAALAACGKTGTTDDFRAAAPTSDKIAISEYDGDPVGGTAADDPSSSAQQAARPECHPHLFVRTHEIIGRLNRHFAKHLHHVEELIENNPLSDGETRTWENIRAGLDRKFTMTRTANLDGSVTYDFELDVASVPASGSLSFVKVMWGSITHSGPSVEASDAGTTEAVENKGVVTFDFTALASVKTSERARGQITDTFDNVRDPAKGVKRVASVVLTNFVPEEGDPHGPRSGSYSWEREPGVGGKFRFQDTVTLFCLPNPTGVQSDVTTISRWYKADDGQVHGRSDSMATGGQLPTGDTWMGVTCAKGQTTAMPAEGFWMMKLEDSTGAMLSSQMSQVGTDPCDPLLGAVPSATGNNTDYDFPTDFSAITFPGEW
;
A
#
# COMPACT_ATOMS: atom_id res chain seq x y z
N MET A 1 30.63 -62.21 -27.09
CA MET A 1 30.33 -61.56 -28.39
C MET A 1 29.21 -60.56 -28.15
N LYS A 2 29.47 -59.28 -28.45
CA LYS A 2 28.52 -58.17 -28.28
C LYS A 2 27.34 -58.34 -29.23
N VAL A 3 26.11 -58.19 -28.73
CA VAL A 3 24.97 -57.77 -29.54
C VAL A 3 24.14 -56.80 -28.69
N THR A 4 24.24 -55.53 -29.09
CA THR A 4 23.44 -54.38 -28.65
C THR A 4 21.98 -54.55 -29.05
N PRO A 5 20.99 -54.16 -28.22
CA PRO A 5 19.67 -53.83 -28.72
C PRO A 5 19.66 -52.38 -29.22
N VAL A 6 19.23 -52.26 -30.47
CA VAL A 6 18.92 -51.03 -31.19
C VAL A 6 17.68 -50.40 -30.55
N PHE A 7 17.83 -49.22 -29.96
CA PHE A 7 16.71 -48.32 -29.70
C PHE A 7 16.50 -47.45 -30.93
N SER A 8 15.47 -47.78 -31.71
CA SER A 8 14.94 -46.90 -32.75
C SER A 8 13.63 -46.29 -32.25
N SER A 9 13.68 -44.96 -32.14
CA SER A 9 12.65 -44.00 -32.57
C SER A 9 11.22 -44.14 -32.03
N LEU A 10 10.80 -43.15 -31.24
CA LEU A 10 9.70 -42.21 -31.55
C LEU A 10 9.21 -41.57 -30.24
N LEU A 11 9.64 -40.35 -29.94
CA LEU A 11 8.83 -39.41 -29.18
C LEU A 11 9.22 -37.99 -29.57
N ALA A 12 8.39 -37.50 -30.49
CA ALA A 12 8.01 -36.13 -30.79
C ALA A 12 8.86 -35.03 -30.14
N ALA A 13 9.59 -34.33 -31.00
CA ALA A 13 9.84 -32.91 -30.84
C ALA A 13 8.50 -32.18 -30.75
N ALA A 14 8.02 -31.92 -29.53
CA ALA A 14 7.06 -30.85 -29.29
C ALA A 14 7.83 -29.53 -29.30
N ALA A 15 8.21 -29.09 -30.49
CA ALA A 15 8.47 -27.67 -30.73
C ALA A 15 7.12 -26.97 -30.61
N LEU A 16 6.74 -26.60 -29.39
CA LEU A 16 5.69 -25.62 -29.16
C LEU A 16 6.18 -24.33 -29.84
N ALA A 17 5.63 -24.07 -31.01
CA ALA A 17 5.70 -22.78 -31.65
C ALA A 17 5.08 -21.76 -30.68
N ALA A 18 5.93 -21.10 -29.89
CA ALA A 18 5.64 -19.81 -29.31
C ALA A 18 5.58 -18.78 -30.45
N CYS A 19 4.59 -18.92 -31.33
CA CYS A 19 4.16 -17.83 -32.19
C CYS A 19 3.53 -16.80 -31.26
N GLY A 20 4.32 -15.79 -30.90
CA GLY A 20 3.91 -14.69 -30.04
C GLY A 20 2.60 -14.10 -30.54
N LYS A 21 1.52 -14.34 -29.81
CA LYS A 21 0.32 -13.53 -29.97
C LYS A 21 0.71 -12.10 -29.64
N THR A 22 0.48 -11.21 -30.59
CA THR A 22 0.55 -9.78 -30.34
C THR A 22 -0.53 -9.40 -29.34
N GLY A 23 -0.21 -8.55 -28.36
CA GLY A 23 -1.18 -8.14 -27.34
C GLY A 23 -2.33 -7.33 -27.96
N THR A 24 -3.56 -7.69 -27.63
CA THR A 24 -4.78 -6.95 -28.00
C THR A 24 -4.90 -5.65 -27.20
N THR A 25 -5.76 -4.71 -27.61
CA THR A 25 -6.02 -3.49 -26.82
C THR A 25 -6.47 -3.82 -25.41
N ASP A 26 -7.28 -4.87 -25.29
CA ASP A 26 -7.85 -5.28 -24.02
C ASP A 26 -6.80 -5.91 -23.11
N ASP A 27 -5.82 -6.64 -23.66
CA ASP A 27 -4.66 -7.11 -22.88
C ASP A 27 -3.89 -5.96 -22.23
N PHE A 28 -3.69 -4.85 -22.96
CA PHE A 28 -3.00 -3.68 -22.41
C PHE A 28 -3.87 -2.91 -21.41
N ARG A 29 -5.18 -2.76 -21.65
CA ARG A 29 -6.11 -2.14 -20.68
C ARG A 29 -6.18 -2.95 -19.39
N ALA A 30 -6.26 -4.27 -19.50
CA ALA A 30 -6.27 -5.18 -18.37
C ALA A 30 -4.94 -5.17 -17.59
N ALA A 31 -3.81 -4.93 -18.27
CA ALA A 31 -2.50 -4.79 -17.62
C ALA A 31 -2.20 -3.36 -17.12
N ALA A 32 -2.99 -2.35 -17.53
CA ALA A 32 -2.71 -0.96 -17.17
C ALA A 32 -2.77 -0.75 -15.64
N PRO A 33 -1.88 0.09 -15.08
CA PRO A 33 -1.94 0.47 -13.68
C PRO A 33 -3.16 1.36 -13.47
N THR A 34 -4.05 0.94 -12.58
CA THR A 34 -5.29 1.64 -12.23
C THR A 34 -5.42 1.69 -10.71
N SER A 35 -6.19 2.65 -10.21
CA SER A 35 -6.35 2.94 -8.78
C SER A 35 -6.89 1.72 -8.03
N ASP A 36 -7.78 0.95 -8.64
CA ASP A 36 -8.33 -0.29 -8.07
C ASP A 36 -7.29 -1.40 -7.89
N LYS A 37 -6.25 -1.44 -8.74
CA LYS A 37 -5.19 -2.47 -8.68
C LYS A 37 -4.04 -2.10 -7.76
N ILE A 38 -3.83 -0.80 -7.51
CA ILE A 38 -2.72 -0.27 -6.70
C ILE A 38 -3.19 0.16 -5.30
N ALA A 39 -4.49 0.43 -5.10
CA ALA A 39 -4.99 0.84 -3.79
C ALA A 39 -4.68 -0.21 -2.71
N ILE A 40 -4.26 0.29 -1.53
CA ILE A 40 -4.19 -0.46 -0.28
C ILE A 40 -5.50 -0.28 0.50
N SER A 41 -5.74 -1.14 1.49
CA SER A 41 -6.97 -1.11 2.30
C SER A 41 -6.71 -1.71 3.67
N GLU A 42 -7.51 -1.34 4.65
CA GLU A 42 -7.46 -1.91 5.99
C GLU A 42 -8.51 -3.02 6.17
N TYR A 43 -9.67 -2.94 5.52
CA TYR A 43 -10.70 -3.98 5.66
C TYR A 43 -11.43 -4.29 4.34
N ASP A 44 -12.19 -5.38 4.36
CA ASP A 44 -12.87 -5.89 3.15
C ASP A 44 -13.94 -4.96 2.59
N GLY A 45 -14.49 -4.08 3.44
CA GLY A 45 -15.46 -3.06 3.06
C GLY A 45 -14.85 -1.77 2.53
N ASP A 46 -13.52 -1.60 2.58
CA ASP A 46 -12.89 -0.38 2.07
C ASP A 46 -13.12 -0.28 0.55
N PRO A 47 -13.57 0.88 0.05
CA PRO A 47 -13.82 1.06 -1.36
C PRO A 47 -12.52 0.89 -2.15
N VAL A 48 -12.53 -0.08 -3.05
CA VAL A 48 -11.44 -0.32 -4.00
C VAL A 48 -11.33 0.92 -4.91
N GLY A 49 -10.23 1.67 -4.80
CA GLY A 49 -9.99 2.87 -5.61
C GLY A 49 -10.88 4.08 -5.26
N GLY A 50 -11.41 4.16 -4.03
CA GLY A 50 -12.25 5.29 -3.61
C GLY A 50 -11.54 6.64 -3.73
N THR A 51 -12.01 7.49 -4.64
CA THR A 51 -11.83 8.95 -4.63
C THR A 51 -12.57 9.62 -3.47
N ALA A 52 -12.81 8.87 -2.39
CA ALA A 52 -13.35 9.43 -1.17
C ALA A 52 -12.34 10.48 -0.72
N ALA A 53 -12.67 11.74 -1.03
CA ALA A 53 -12.43 12.81 -0.09
C ALA A 53 -13.04 12.31 1.21
N ASP A 54 -12.24 11.61 2.01
CA ASP A 54 -12.52 11.53 3.43
C ASP A 54 -12.66 12.97 3.85
N ASP A 55 -13.90 13.26 4.22
CA ASP A 55 -14.38 14.56 4.62
C ASP A 55 -13.31 15.14 5.54
N PRO A 56 -12.64 16.26 5.20
CA PRO A 56 -11.68 16.88 6.11
C PRO A 56 -12.34 17.20 7.46
N SER A 57 -13.68 17.09 7.57
CA SER A 57 -14.41 17.17 8.83
C SER A 57 -14.33 15.93 9.72
N SER A 58 -14.12 14.69 9.24
CA SER A 58 -13.99 13.53 10.14
C SER A 58 -12.65 13.57 10.90
N SER A 59 -11.58 13.92 10.19
CA SER A 59 -10.24 14.14 10.74
C SER A 59 -10.14 15.42 11.57
N ALA A 60 -10.80 16.52 11.18
CA ALA A 60 -10.81 17.74 11.98
C ALA A 60 -11.72 17.67 13.23
N GLN A 61 -12.79 16.87 13.23
CA GLN A 61 -13.69 16.77 14.40
C GLN A 61 -13.14 15.89 15.53
N GLN A 62 -12.30 14.90 15.24
CA GLN A 62 -11.58 14.16 16.30
C GLN A 62 -10.32 14.88 16.77
N ALA A 63 -9.63 15.63 15.90
CA ALA A 63 -8.62 16.60 16.35
C ALA A 63 -9.21 17.73 17.23
N ALA A 64 -10.54 17.95 17.19
CA ALA A 64 -11.23 18.96 18.02
C ALA A 64 -11.45 18.53 19.48
N ARG A 65 -11.15 17.28 19.84
CA ARG A 65 -11.01 16.85 21.23
C ARG A 65 -9.67 16.11 21.37
N PRO A 66 -8.63 16.72 21.96
CA PRO A 66 -7.41 15.99 22.25
C PRO A 66 -7.73 14.97 23.35
N GLU A 67 -8.18 13.79 22.93
CA GLU A 67 -8.19 12.63 23.80
C GLU A 67 -6.73 12.28 24.08
N CYS A 68 -6.40 11.99 25.34
CA CYS A 68 -5.06 11.61 25.76
C CYS A 68 -4.68 10.19 25.26
N HIS A 69 -5.28 9.70 24.18
CA HIS A 69 -4.91 8.45 23.56
C HIS A 69 -4.92 8.58 22.02
N PRO A 70 -3.79 8.42 21.31
CA PRO A 70 -3.82 8.16 19.88
C PRO A 70 -4.64 6.89 19.58
N HIS A 71 -5.68 7.07 18.77
CA HIS A 71 -6.41 5.98 18.13
C HIS A 71 -5.54 5.41 16.99
N LEU A 72 -4.83 4.32 17.26
CA LEU A 72 -3.82 3.77 16.33
C LEU A 72 -4.47 3.11 15.12
N PHE A 73 -5.67 2.54 15.28
CA PHE A 73 -6.44 2.01 14.15
C PHE A 73 -6.93 3.13 13.24
N VAL A 74 -7.55 4.18 13.81
CA VAL A 74 -7.98 5.37 13.05
C VAL A 74 -6.83 5.92 12.23
N ARG A 75 -5.65 6.00 12.84
CA ARG A 75 -4.47 6.48 12.16
C ARG A 75 -3.96 5.56 11.05
N THR A 76 -4.03 4.24 11.24
CA THR A 76 -3.70 3.26 10.20
C THR A 76 -4.58 3.51 8.98
N HIS A 77 -5.89 3.68 9.20
CA HIS A 77 -6.85 4.05 8.17
C HIS A 77 -6.49 5.37 7.46
N GLU A 78 -6.16 6.42 8.23
CA GLU A 78 -5.77 7.73 7.69
C GLU A 78 -4.53 7.67 6.80
N ILE A 79 -3.50 6.90 7.20
CA ILE A 79 -2.28 6.73 6.39
C ILE A 79 -2.60 5.98 5.10
N ILE A 80 -3.43 4.94 5.16
CA ILE A 80 -3.90 4.18 3.99
C ILE A 80 -4.66 5.10 3.03
N GLY A 81 -5.64 5.86 3.55
CA GLY A 81 -6.41 6.83 2.76
C GLY A 81 -5.52 7.91 2.13
N ARG A 82 -4.53 8.41 2.89
CA ARG A 82 -3.54 9.38 2.37
C ARG A 82 -2.73 8.80 1.21
N LEU A 83 -2.22 7.58 1.33
CA LEU A 83 -1.46 6.93 0.26
C LEU A 83 -2.31 6.72 -0.99
N ASN A 84 -3.52 6.17 -0.83
CA ASN A 84 -4.46 5.96 -1.93
C ASN A 84 -4.82 7.26 -2.65
N ARG A 85 -5.05 8.36 -1.89
CA ARG A 85 -5.28 9.68 -2.46
C ARG A 85 -4.13 10.14 -3.35
N HIS A 86 -2.89 9.86 -2.96
CA HIS A 86 -1.71 10.23 -3.75
C HIS A 86 -1.52 9.31 -4.96
N PHE A 87 -1.78 8.01 -4.85
CA PHE A 87 -1.79 7.08 -5.99
C PHE A 87 -2.82 7.52 -7.04
N ALA A 88 -4.05 7.84 -6.61
CA ALA A 88 -5.14 8.25 -7.48
C ALA A 88 -4.81 9.50 -8.32
N LYS A 89 -3.97 10.43 -7.83
CA LYS A 89 -3.61 11.65 -8.57
C LYS A 89 -2.99 11.36 -9.94
N HIS A 90 -2.07 10.40 -10.00
CA HIS A 90 -1.42 10.00 -11.25
C HIS A 90 -2.22 8.94 -11.98
N LEU A 91 -2.78 7.95 -11.26
CA LEU A 91 -3.54 6.86 -11.87
C LEU A 91 -4.82 7.36 -12.57
N HIS A 92 -5.47 8.40 -12.03
CA HIS A 92 -6.62 9.02 -12.69
C HIS A 92 -6.27 9.56 -14.08
N HIS A 93 -5.05 10.06 -14.30
CA HIS A 93 -4.62 10.48 -15.64
C HIS A 93 -4.48 9.29 -16.60
N VAL A 94 -4.03 8.13 -16.11
CA VAL A 94 -3.94 6.90 -16.90
C VAL A 94 -5.33 6.38 -17.23
N GLU A 95 -6.20 6.26 -16.23
CA GLU A 95 -7.58 5.79 -16.36
C GLU A 95 -8.35 6.56 -17.43
N GLU A 96 -8.32 7.90 -17.39
CA GLU A 96 -8.97 8.73 -18.41
C GLU A 96 -8.39 8.55 -19.82
N LEU A 97 -7.10 8.22 -19.94
CA LEU A 97 -6.45 8.00 -21.23
C LEU A 97 -6.85 6.64 -21.81
N ILE A 98 -6.80 5.58 -21.01
CA ILE A 98 -7.04 4.19 -21.46
C ILE A 98 -8.51 3.88 -21.74
N GLU A 99 -9.46 4.71 -21.27
CA GLU A 99 -10.86 4.69 -21.69
C GLU A 99 -11.01 4.85 -23.22
N ASN A 100 -10.08 5.57 -23.85
CA ASN A 100 -10.06 5.77 -25.30
C ASN A 100 -9.25 4.66 -26.01
N ASN A 101 -9.34 4.62 -27.33
CA ASN A 101 -8.46 3.75 -28.12
C ASN A 101 -7.07 4.36 -28.23
N PRO A 102 -5.99 3.55 -28.22
CA PRO A 102 -4.64 4.05 -28.41
C PRO A 102 -4.45 4.60 -29.83
N LEU A 103 -3.52 5.54 -29.96
CA LEU A 103 -3.09 6.16 -31.21
C LEU A 103 -2.18 5.26 -32.04
N SER A 104 -1.43 4.36 -31.39
CA SER A 104 -0.56 3.36 -32.02
C SER A 104 -1.03 1.94 -31.70
N ASP A 105 -0.86 1.03 -32.67
CA ASP A 105 -1.15 -0.39 -32.53
C ASP A 105 0.13 -1.23 -32.69
N GLY A 106 0.19 -2.37 -32.00
CA GLY A 106 1.35 -3.26 -31.92
C GLY A 106 1.77 -3.58 -30.48
N GLU A 107 3.05 -3.95 -30.29
CA GLU A 107 3.63 -4.24 -28.97
C GLU A 107 3.84 -2.97 -28.12
N THR A 108 3.78 -1.79 -28.73
CA THR A 108 3.77 -0.51 -28.02
C THR A 108 2.49 0.25 -28.34
N ARG A 109 1.76 0.62 -27.30
CA ARG A 109 0.53 1.41 -27.38
C ARG A 109 0.73 2.74 -26.69
N THR A 110 0.26 3.78 -27.34
CA THR A 110 0.32 5.16 -26.83
C THR A 110 -1.06 5.78 -26.84
N TRP A 111 -1.45 6.41 -25.74
CA TRP A 111 -2.65 7.23 -25.59
C TRP A 111 -2.22 8.67 -25.33
N GLU A 112 -2.84 9.63 -26.01
CA GLU A 112 -2.58 11.06 -25.79
C GLU A 112 -3.89 11.85 -25.70
N ASN A 113 -3.95 12.82 -24.78
CA ASN A 113 -5.11 13.70 -24.64
C ASN A 113 -4.76 15.00 -23.89
N ILE A 114 -5.23 16.13 -24.42
CA ILE A 114 -5.19 17.44 -23.77
C ILE A 114 -6.48 17.68 -22.97
N ARG A 115 -6.38 17.77 -21.63
CA ARG A 115 -7.52 18.09 -20.74
C ARG A 115 -7.04 18.88 -19.52
N ALA A 116 -7.90 19.76 -19.01
CA ALA A 116 -7.65 20.53 -17.79
C ALA A 116 -6.31 21.31 -17.79
N GLY A 117 -5.91 21.82 -18.96
CA GLY A 117 -4.64 22.57 -19.12
C GLY A 117 -3.39 21.70 -19.10
N LEU A 118 -3.52 20.38 -19.27
CA LEU A 118 -2.41 19.43 -19.36
C LEU A 118 -2.50 18.64 -20.65
N ASP A 119 -1.37 18.50 -21.34
CA ASP A 119 -1.17 17.53 -22.40
C ASP A 119 -0.55 16.28 -21.78
N ARG A 120 -1.14 15.11 -22.03
CA ARG A 120 -0.81 13.87 -21.33
C ARG A 120 -0.56 12.80 -22.36
N LYS A 121 0.52 12.04 -22.16
CA LYS A 121 0.94 10.93 -23.00
C LYS A 121 1.22 9.72 -22.13
N PHE A 122 0.48 8.65 -22.34
CA PHE A 122 0.72 7.38 -21.68
C PHE A 122 1.20 6.37 -22.71
N THR A 123 2.34 5.74 -22.45
CA THR A 123 2.94 4.73 -23.33
C THR A 123 3.10 3.43 -22.55
N MET A 124 2.69 2.32 -23.16
CA MET A 124 2.92 0.96 -22.66
C MET A 124 3.60 0.11 -23.71
N THR A 125 4.61 -0.65 -23.31
CA THR A 125 5.33 -1.60 -24.16
C THR A 125 5.24 -3.00 -23.56
N ARG A 126 4.85 -3.95 -24.39
CA ARG A 126 4.69 -5.35 -24.04
C ARG A 126 5.91 -6.16 -24.45
N THR A 127 6.37 -7.02 -23.54
CA THR A 127 7.48 -7.96 -23.75
C THR A 127 7.03 -9.34 -23.29
N ALA A 128 7.03 -10.31 -24.21
CA ALA A 128 6.81 -11.71 -23.85
C ALA A 128 8.12 -12.34 -23.34
N ASN A 129 8.06 -12.99 -22.18
CA ASN A 129 9.22 -13.58 -21.52
C ASN A 129 9.36 -15.07 -21.87
N LEU A 130 10.56 -15.62 -21.67
CA LEU A 130 10.87 -17.02 -21.97
C LEU A 130 10.15 -18.02 -21.06
N ASP A 131 9.75 -17.60 -19.87
CA ASP A 131 9.00 -18.39 -18.89
C ASP A 131 7.48 -18.39 -19.16
N GLY A 132 7.02 -17.70 -20.20
CA GLY A 132 5.61 -17.58 -20.56
C GLY A 132 4.89 -16.41 -19.89
N SER A 133 5.55 -15.68 -18.98
CA SER A 133 5.01 -14.42 -18.44
C SER A 133 5.07 -13.29 -19.47
N VAL A 134 4.34 -12.20 -19.21
CA VAL A 134 4.32 -11.01 -20.05
C VAL A 134 4.61 -9.80 -19.18
N THR A 135 5.61 -9.01 -19.55
CA THR A 135 5.94 -7.75 -18.88
C THR A 135 5.41 -6.57 -19.69
N TYR A 136 4.77 -5.63 -19.00
CA TYR A 136 4.30 -4.36 -19.53
C TYR A 136 5.08 -3.24 -18.85
N ASP A 137 5.99 -2.62 -19.60
CA ASP A 137 6.68 -1.40 -19.16
C ASP A 137 5.83 -0.19 -19.55
N PHE A 138 5.69 0.77 -18.63
CA PHE A 138 4.82 1.92 -18.87
C PHE A 138 5.41 3.23 -18.36
N GLU A 139 5.00 4.33 -19.01
CA GLU A 139 5.33 5.69 -18.61
C GLU A 139 4.17 6.64 -18.91
N LEU A 140 3.96 7.60 -18.01
CA LEU A 140 3.08 8.75 -18.18
C LEU A 140 3.92 10.02 -18.20
N ASP A 141 3.88 10.71 -19.32
CA ASP A 141 4.47 12.02 -19.51
C ASP A 141 3.39 13.09 -19.55
N VAL A 142 3.67 14.25 -18.94
CA VAL A 142 2.75 15.38 -18.86
C VAL A 142 3.46 16.67 -19.25
N ALA A 143 2.76 17.55 -19.98
CA ALA A 143 3.18 18.90 -20.30
C ALA A 143 2.06 19.91 -19.95
N SER A 144 2.43 21.15 -19.65
CA SER A 144 1.48 22.23 -19.38
C SER A 144 0.94 22.88 -20.67
N VAL A 145 -0.32 23.31 -20.63
CA VAL A 145 -1.01 23.98 -21.76
C VAL A 145 -1.72 25.26 -21.29
N PRO A 146 -1.52 26.43 -21.95
CA PRO A 146 -0.60 26.65 -23.06
C PRO A 146 0.85 26.62 -22.58
N ALA A 147 1.72 25.93 -23.33
CA ALA A 147 3.15 25.96 -23.04
C ALA A 147 3.70 27.36 -23.34
N SER A 148 4.52 27.91 -22.44
CA SER A 148 5.35 29.07 -22.74
C SER A 148 6.53 28.62 -23.64
N GLY A 149 6.26 28.36 -24.92
CA GLY A 149 7.23 27.82 -25.88
C GLY A 149 6.85 26.44 -26.42
N SER A 150 7.84 25.60 -26.71
CA SER A 150 7.62 24.20 -27.11
C SER A 150 7.10 23.37 -25.92
N LEU A 151 6.15 22.47 -26.18
CA LEU A 151 5.70 21.50 -25.19
C LEU A 151 6.91 20.72 -24.66
N SER A 152 7.12 20.79 -23.34
CA SER A 152 8.17 20.04 -22.64
C SER A 152 7.49 18.98 -21.80
N PHE A 153 7.38 17.77 -22.34
CA PHE A 153 6.89 16.62 -21.60
C PHE A 153 7.86 16.25 -20.47
N VAL A 154 7.31 16.04 -19.28
CA VAL A 154 8.02 15.55 -18.11
C VAL A 154 7.40 14.23 -17.69
N LYS A 155 8.24 13.23 -17.44
CA LYS A 155 7.82 11.93 -16.92
C LYS A 155 7.36 12.08 -15.46
N VAL A 156 6.10 11.76 -15.19
CA VAL A 156 5.50 11.90 -13.86
C VAL A 156 5.13 10.56 -13.22
N MET A 157 5.01 9.49 -14.01
CA MET A 157 4.78 8.14 -13.49
C MET A 157 5.43 7.12 -14.43
N TRP A 158 6.01 6.06 -13.89
CA TRP A 158 6.57 4.96 -14.69
C TRP A 158 6.66 3.67 -13.88
N GLY A 159 6.84 2.55 -14.56
CA GLY A 159 6.95 1.27 -13.89
C GLY A 159 6.89 0.10 -14.84
N SER A 160 6.74 -1.09 -14.25
CA SER A 160 6.53 -2.33 -14.99
C SER A 160 5.61 -3.27 -14.23
N ILE A 161 4.81 -4.05 -14.98
CA ILE A 161 3.92 -5.08 -14.46
C ILE A 161 4.21 -6.37 -15.20
N THR A 162 4.57 -7.42 -14.48
CA THR A 162 4.74 -8.76 -15.01
C THR A 162 3.54 -9.61 -14.63
N HIS A 163 2.84 -10.07 -15.65
CA HIS A 163 1.70 -10.96 -15.55
C HIS A 163 2.14 -12.41 -15.80
N SER A 164 1.78 -13.30 -14.90
CA SER A 164 1.96 -14.74 -15.03
C SER A 164 0.61 -15.46 -14.86
N GLY A 165 0.32 -16.39 -15.76
CA GLY A 165 -0.93 -17.15 -15.77
C GLY A 165 -1.79 -16.90 -17.02
N PRO A 166 -3.02 -17.42 -17.06
CA PRO A 166 -3.95 -17.19 -18.17
C PRO A 166 -4.38 -15.72 -18.26
N SER A 167 -4.68 -15.23 -19.48
CA SER A 167 -5.02 -13.82 -19.71
C SER A 167 -6.30 -13.39 -18.99
N VAL A 168 -6.31 -12.13 -18.57
CA VAL A 168 -7.25 -11.47 -17.64
C VAL A 168 -8.73 -11.48 -18.08
N GLU A 169 -9.01 -11.81 -19.34
CA GLU A 169 -10.37 -11.87 -19.92
C GLU A 169 -11.12 -13.19 -19.67
N ALA A 170 -10.48 -14.19 -19.05
CA ALA A 170 -11.23 -15.35 -18.56
C ALA A 170 -12.07 -14.87 -17.36
N SER A 171 -13.32 -14.50 -17.64
CA SER A 171 -14.36 -14.21 -16.64
C SER A 171 -14.17 -15.04 -15.39
N ASP A 172 -14.23 -14.38 -14.23
CA ASP A 172 -13.97 -14.86 -12.87
C ASP A 172 -14.70 -16.14 -12.41
N ALA A 173 -15.44 -16.80 -13.30
CA ALA A 173 -16.04 -18.11 -13.10
C ALA A 173 -15.25 -19.21 -13.84
N GLY A 174 -14.29 -19.84 -13.15
CA GLY A 174 -13.84 -21.19 -13.53
C GLY A 174 -12.36 -21.39 -13.86
N THR A 175 -11.47 -20.43 -13.63
CA THR A 175 -10.03 -20.71 -13.73
C THR A 175 -9.56 -21.47 -12.48
N THR A 176 -8.96 -22.65 -12.67
CA THR A 176 -8.36 -23.46 -11.60
C THR A 176 -6.91 -23.08 -11.31
N GLU A 177 -6.34 -22.16 -12.09
CA GLU A 177 -4.93 -21.78 -12.05
C GLU A 177 -4.75 -20.43 -11.37
N ALA A 178 -3.69 -20.30 -10.59
CA ALA A 178 -3.32 -19.04 -9.95
C ALA A 178 -2.85 -18.02 -11.00
N VAL A 179 -3.20 -16.76 -10.79
CA VAL A 179 -2.74 -15.63 -11.61
C VAL A 179 -1.91 -14.72 -10.72
N GLU A 180 -0.74 -14.33 -11.19
CA GLU A 180 0.16 -13.42 -10.48
C GLU A 180 0.36 -12.15 -11.30
N ASN A 181 0.21 -10.99 -10.66
CA ASN A 181 0.62 -9.71 -11.23
C ASN A 181 1.55 -9.03 -10.24
N LYS A 182 2.84 -9.05 -10.54
CA LYS A 182 3.86 -8.35 -9.75
C LYS A 182 4.44 -7.19 -10.51
N GLY A 183 4.83 -6.15 -9.81
CA GLY A 183 5.33 -4.97 -10.49
C GLY A 183 5.89 -3.92 -9.56
N VAL A 184 6.33 -2.84 -10.20
CA VAL A 184 6.76 -1.62 -9.55
C VAL A 184 6.13 -0.45 -10.28
N VAL A 185 5.62 0.52 -9.52
CA VAL A 185 5.16 1.81 -10.05
C VAL A 185 5.79 2.93 -9.23
N THR A 186 6.32 3.93 -9.91
CA THR A 186 6.84 5.15 -9.29
C THR A 186 6.01 6.34 -9.71
N PHE A 187 5.62 7.15 -8.74
CA PHE A 187 4.89 8.40 -8.86
C PHE A 187 5.83 9.55 -8.47
N ASP A 188 6.06 10.48 -9.39
CA ASP A 188 6.89 11.65 -9.15
C ASP A 188 6.02 12.91 -9.04
N PHE A 189 5.86 13.37 -7.80
CA PHE A 189 5.10 14.56 -7.46
C PHE A 189 5.89 15.84 -7.70
N THR A 190 7.23 15.77 -7.69
CA THR A 190 8.08 16.92 -8.04
C THR A 190 7.98 17.23 -9.53
N ALA A 191 8.06 16.19 -10.35
CA ALA A 191 7.86 16.27 -11.79
C ALA A 191 6.44 16.78 -12.11
N LEU A 192 5.41 16.22 -11.48
CA LEU A 192 4.04 16.69 -11.67
C LEU A 192 3.87 18.16 -11.29
N ALA A 193 4.44 18.59 -10.16
CA ALA A 193 4.38 19.99 -9.73
C ALA A 193 5.11 20.97 -10.66
N SER A 194 6.08 20.50 -11.45
CA SER A 194 6.77 21.34 -12.44
C SER A 194 5.88 21.74 -13.62
N VAL A 195 4.86 20.93 -13.93
CA VAL A 195 3.92 21.16 -15.04
C VAL A 195 2.51 21.51 -14.58
N LYS A 196 2.15 21.18 -13.33
CA LYS A 196 0.86 21.49 -12.70
C LYS A 196 1.10 22.28 -11.41
N THR A 197 1.03 23.61 -11.50
CA THR A 197 1.35 24.51 -10.38
C THR A 197 0.44 24.38 -9.16
N SER A 198 -0.76 23.81 -9.32
CA SER A 198 -1.66 23.50 -8.21
C SER A 198 -1.25 22.27 -7.41
N GLU A 199 -0.32 21.45 -7.90
CA GLU A 199 0.16 20.28 -7.16
C GLU A 199 1.05 20.73 -6.00
N ARG A 200 0.70 20.28 -4.80
CA ARG A 200 1.37 20.66 -3.55
C ARG A 200 2.29 19.56 -3.02
N ALA A 201 2.04 18.30 -3.35
CA ALA A 201 2.93 17.22 -2.95
C ALA A 201 4.28 17.33 -3.67
N ARG A 202 5.34 16.82 -3.04
CA ARG A 202 6.72 16.80 -3.56
C ARG A 202 7.37 15.45 -3.29
N GLY A 203 8.49 15.18 -3.94
CA GLY A 203 9.20 13.91 -3.86
C GLY A 203 8.58 12.82 -4.71
N GLN A 204 8.87 11.57 -4.33
CA GLN A 204 8.41 10.38 -5.04
C GLN A 204 7.81 9.36 -4.08
N ILE A 205 6.84 8.61 -4.60
CA ILE A 205 6.34 7.38 -3.98
C ILE A 205 6.55 6.24 -4.98
N THR A 206 7.21 5.17 -4.56
CA THR A 206 7.36 3.95 -5.35
C THR A 206 6.63 2.80 -4.66
N ASP A 207 5.64 2.19 -5.31
CA ASP A 207 4.99 0.98 -4.83
C ASP A 207 5.54 -0.24 -5.58
N THR A 208 6.11 -1.18 -4.84
CA THR A 208 6.44 -2.52 -5.34
C THR A 208 5.39 -3.49 -4.83
N PHE A 209 4.68 -4.15 -5.72
CA PHE A 209 3.54 -4.98 -5.36
C PHE A 209 3.60 -6.38 -5.96
N ASP A 210 2.93 -7.31 -5.30
CA ASP A 210 2.67 -8.66 -5.76
C ASP A 210 1.20 -9.02 -5.47
N ASN A 211 0.44 -9.26 -6.54
CA ASN A 211 -0.96 -9.65 -6.49
C ASN A 211 -1.09 -11.11 -6.92
N VAL A 212 -1.32 -12.00 -5.95
CA VAL A 212 -1.53 -13.43 -6.19
C VAL A 212 -3.01 -13.73 -6.05
N ARG A 213 -3.66 -14.07 -7.17
CA ARG A 213 -5.05 -14.52 -7.21
C ARG A 213 -5.11 -16.03 -7.00
N ASP A 214 -5.73 -16.45 -5.92
CA ASP A 214 -6.16 -17.82 -5.67
C ASP A 214 -7.69 -17.92 -5.94
N PRO A 215 -8.15 -18.85 -6.80
CA PRO A 215 -9.58 -18.98 -7.12
C PRO A 215 -10.50 -19.24 -5.94
N ALA A 216 -9.99 -19.83 -4.84
CA ALA A 216 -10.76 -20.15 -3.65
C ALA A 216 -10.65 -19.07 -2.56
N LYS A 217 -9.53 -18.33 -2.51
CA LYS A 217 -9.22 -17.40 -1.43
C LYS A 217 -9.26 -15.92 -1.82
N GLY A 218 -9.39 -15.60 -3.11
CA GLY A 218 -9.36 -14.22 -3.60
C GLY A 218 -7.94 -13.73 -3.93
N VAL A 219 -7.72 -12.42 -3.90
CA VAL A 219 -6.44 -11.81 -4.29
C VAL A 219 -5.64 -11.40 -3.05
N LYS A 220 -4.59 -12.17 -2.73
CA LYS A 220 -3.58 -11.73 -1.78
C LYS A 220 -2.75 -10.63 -2.43
N ARG A 221 -2.60 -9.49 -1.76
CA ARG A 221 -1.74 -8.41 -2.22
C ARG A 221 -0.71 -8.08 -1.16
N VAL A 222 0.55 -8.05 -1.58
CA VAL A 222 1.68 -7.55 -0.80
C VAL A 222 2.17 -6.28 -1.47
N ALA A 223 2.46 -5.24 -0.69
CA ALA A 223 2.92 -3.96 -1.17
C ALA A 223 4.07 -3.41 -0.29
N SER A 224 5.09 -2.87 -0.94
CA SER A 224 6.20 -2.17 -0.31
C SER A 224 6.31 -0.79 -0.92
N VAL A 225 5.87 0.21 -0.16
CA VAL A 225 5.81 1.61 -0.57
C VAL A 225 7.04 2.34 -0.07
N VAL A 226 7.89 2.82 -0.97
CA VAL A 226 9.08 3.63 -0.66
C VAL A 226 8.77 5.11 -0.88
N LEU A 227 9.02 5.91 0.13
CA LEU A 227 8.97 7.37 0.06
C LEU A 227 10.38 7.90 -0.19
N THR A 228 10.53 8.81 -1.16
CA THR A 228 11.81 9.49 -1.43
C THR A 228 11.61 11.00 -1.43
N ASN A 229 12.16 11.68 -0.43
CA ASN A 229 11.96 13.12 -0.20
C ASN A 229 10.48 13.54 -0.31
N PHE A 230 9.58 12.68 0.15
CA PHE A 230 8.15 12.86 -0.02
C PHE A 230 7.62 13.89 0.96
N VAL A 231 6.86 14.86 0.46
CA VAL A 231 6.09 15.80 1.27
C VAL A 231 4.65 15.71 0.79
N PRO A 232 3.69 15.31 1.66
CA PRO A 232 2.29 15.24 1.27
C PRO A 232 1.73 16.66 1.04
N GLU A 233 0.58 16.77 0.38
CA GLU A 233 0.00 18.06 0.01
C GLU A 233 -0.35 18.99 1.19
N GLU A 234 -0.72 18.39 2.33
CA GLU A 234 -0.94 19.06 3.61
C GLU A 234 0.35 19.59 4.24
N GLY A 235 1.51 19.13 3.77
CA GLY A 235 2.83 19.41 4.33
C GLY A 235 3.28 18.39 5.39
N ASP A 236 4.57 18.43 5.73
CA ASP A 236 5.15 17.64 6.83
C ASP A 236 6.03 18.56 7.69
N PRO A 237 5.70 18.74 8.99
CA PRO A 237 6.48 19.58 9.89
C PRO A 237 7.94 19.14 10.10
N HIS A 238 8.28 17.86 9.88
CA HIS A 238 9.66 17.38 9.92
C HIS A 238 10.39 17.54 8.59
N GLY A 239 9.69 18.02 7.56
CA GLY A 239 10.20 18.12 6.21
C GLY A 239 10.06 16.82 5.41
N PRO A 240 10.76 16.72 4.27
CA PRO A 240 10.64 15.59 3.36
C PRO A 240 10.97 14.24 4.01
N ARG A 241 10.10 13.25 3.81
CA ARG A 241 10.28 11.87 4.30
C ARG A 241 11.00 11.01 3.30
N SER A 242 11.94 10.22 3.82
CA SER A 242 12.50 9.07 3.12
C SER A 242 12.37 7.86 4.01
N GLY A 243 11.77 6.77 3.51
CA GLY A 243 11.44 5.60 4.31
C GLY A 243 10.59 4.60 3.53
N SER A 244 10.10 3.57 4.21
CA SER A 244 9.30 2.52 3.58
C SER A 244 8.13 2.09 4.45
N TYR A 245 6.99 1.83 3.81
CA TYR A 245 5.83 1.18 4.40
C TYR A 245 5.65 -0.19 3.76
N SER A 246 5.16 -1.14 4.55
CA SER A 246 4.93 -2.51 4.09
C SER A 246 3.53 -2.93 4.47
N TRP A 247 2.78 -3.43 3.51
CA TRP A 247 1.38 -3.76 3.63
C TRP A 247 1.12 -5.13 3.03
N GLU A 248 0.24 -5.90 3.66
CA GLU A 248 -0.24 -7.17 3.16
C GLU A 248 -1.70 -7.36 3.54
N ARG A 249 -2.50 -7.87 2.61
CA ARG A 249 -3.89 -8.25 2.85
C ARG A 249 -4.25 -9.52 2.12
N GLU A 250 -5.03 -10.34 2.82
CA GLU A 250 -5.68 -11.53 2.33
C GLU A 250 -7.21 -11.36 2.52
N PRO A 251 -7.97 -11.19 1.42
CA PRO A 251 -9.42 -10.98 1.50
C PRO A 251 -10.13 -12.07 2.30
N GLY A 252 -11.01 -11.67 3.21
CA GLY A 252 -11.74 -12.60 4.08
C GLY A 252 -10.91 -13.27 5.17
N VAL A 253 -9.59 -13.04 5.24
CA VAL A 253 -8.69 -13.61 6.25
C VAL A 253 -8.16 -12.51 7.17
N GLY A 254 -7.50 -11.47 6.63
CA GLY A 254 -6.84 -10.47 7.46
C GLY A 254 -5.82 -9.64 6.72
N GLY A 255 -4.97 -8.96 7.49
CA GLY A 255 -3.89 -8.16 6.95
C GLY A 255 -3.00 -7.54 8.01
N LYS A 256 -1.95 -6.90 7.53
CA LYS A 256 -0.94 -6.23 8.35
C LYS A 256 -0.39 -5.02 7.63
N PHE A 257 -0.07 -3.99 8.39
CA PHE A 257 0.52 -2.76 7.89
C PHE A 257 1.59 -2.23 8.84
N ARG A 258 2.80 -2.06 8.32
CA ARG A 258 3.91 -1.41 9.01
C ARG A 258 4.22 -0.09 8.34
N PHE A 259 4.25 0.98 9.13
CA PHE A 259 4.55 2.31 8.61
C PHE A 259 5.33 3.16 9.61
N GLN A 260 5.93 4.22 9.07
CA GLN A 260 6.62 5.26 9.82
C GLN A 260 5.93 6.60 9.55
N ASP A 261 5.63 7.36 10.60
CA ASP A 261 4.92 8.64 10.48
C ASP A 261 5.34 9.58 11.63
N THR A 262 4.71 10.73 11.78
CA THR A 262 4.90 11.60 12.97
C THR A 262 3.62 11.97 13.67
N VAL A 263 3.71 12.06 15.00
CA VAL A 263 2.56 12.28 15.87
C VAL A 263 2.83 13.38 16.89
N THR A 264 1.77 14.10 17.24
CA THR A 264 1.74 14.89 18.47
C THR A 264 1.22 14.02 19.61
N LEU A 265 2.02 13.83 20.66
CA LEU A 265 1.63 13.05 21.84
C LEU A 265 0.87 13.95 22.82
N PHE A 266 -0.44 14.05 22.65
CA PHE A 266 -1.31 14.95 23.44
C PHE A 266 -1.33 14.65 24.96
N CYS A 267 -0.86 13.48 25.38
CA CYS A 267 -0.74 13.09 26.79
C CYS A 267 0.40 13.82 27.54
N LEU A 268 1.32 14.42 26.79
CA LEU A 268 2.49 15.11 27.31
C LEU A 268 2.37 16.61 26.99
N PRO A 269 2.87 17.52 27.84
CA PRO A 269 2.86 18.95 27.55
C PRO A 269 3.51 19.24 26.19
N ASN A 270 2.79 19.92 25.31
CA ASN A 270 3.29 20.27 23.96
C ASN A 270 2.82 21.65 23.48
N PRO A 271 3.22 22.73 24.17
CA PRO A 271 2.74 24.08 23.83
C PRO A 271 3.20 24.56 22.45
N THR A 272 4.22 23.93 21.88
CA THR A 272 4.82 24.29 20.59
C THR A 272 4.41 23.34 19.46
N GLY A 273 3.59 22.33 19.72
CA GLY A 273 3.11 21.38 18.71
C GLY A 273 4.22 20.54 18.06
N VAL A 274 5.30 20.22 18.79
CA VAL A 274 6.39 19.39 18.27
C VAL A 274 5.88 17.99 18.02
N GLN A 275 6.27 17.37 16.92
CA GLN A 275 5.88 16.00 16.61
C GLN A 275 7.05 15.04 16.86
N SER A 276 6.72 13.79 17.17
CA SER A 276 7.66 12.68 17.41
C SER A 276 7.57 11.65 16.30
N ASP A 277 8.71 11.06 15.92
CA ASP A 277 8.78 10.00 14.92
C ASP A 277 8.19 8.72 15.51
N VAL A 278 7.21 8.14 14.83
CA VAL A 278 6.52 6.92 15.24
C VAL A 278 6.76 5.80 14.23
N THR A 279 6.96 4.60 14.72
CA THR A 279 6.83 3.35 13.95
C THR A 279 5.61 2.61 14.48
N THR A 280 4.74 2.17 13.58
CA THR A 280 3.51 1.45 13.93
C THR A 280 3.43 0.16 13.15
N ILE A 281 2.96 -0.90 13.81
CA ILE A 281 2.56 -2.17 13.22
C ILE A 281 1.11 -2.41 13.59
N SER A 282 0.23 -2.36 12.60
CA SER A 282 -1.17 -2.78 12.71
C SER A 282 -1.33 -4.16 12.11
N ARG A 283 -2.07 -5.04 12.79
CA ARG A 283 -2.44 -6.37 12.31
C ARG A 283 -3.88 -6.68 12.68
N TRP A 284 -4.59 -7.33 11.78
CA TRP A 284 -5.98 -7.71 11.97
C TRP A 284 -6.28 -9.02 11.25
N TYR A 285 -7.30 -9.71 11.73
CA TYR A 285 -7.81 -10.91 11.08
C TYR A 285 -9.30 -11.11 11.36
N LYS A 286 -9.95 -11.90 10.51
CA LYS A 286 -11.32 -12.35 10.67
C LYS A 286 -11.33 -13.61 11.51
N ALA A 287 -11.87 -13.50 12.71
CA ALA A 287 -11.99 -14.60 13.65
C ALA A 287 -13.16 -15.55 13.28
N ASP A 288 -13.13 -16.75 13.85
CA ASP A 288 -14.15 -17.79 13.63
C ASP A 288 -15.55 -17.37 14.10
N ASP A 289 -15.64 -16.39 14.99
CA ASP A 289 -16.90 -15.80 15.46
C ASP A 289 -17.51 -14.80 14.45
N GLY A 290 -16.83 -14.58 13.31
CA GLY A 290 -17.23 -13.68 12.26
C GLY A 290 -16.86 -12.21 12.50
N GLN A 291 -16.19 -11.89 13.60
CA GLN A 291 -15.70 -10.54 13.92
C GLN A 291 -14.28 -10.31 13.36
N VAL A 292 -13.90 -9.04 13.24
CA VAL A 292 -12.50 -8.64 13.04
C VAL A 292 -11.87 -8.39 14.39
N HIS A 293 -10.74 -9.04 14.63
CA HIS A 293 -9.88 -8.79 15.76
C HIS A 293 -8.63 -8.07 15.27
N GLY A 294 -8.30 -6.96 15.90
CA GLY A 294 -7.17 -6.11 15.56
C GLY A 294 -6.27 -5.82 16.75
N ARG A 295 -4.97 -5.70 16.48
CA ARG A 295 -4.01 -5.06 17.36
C ARG A 295 -3.08 -4.10 16.60
N SER A 296 -2.86 -2.91 17.16
CA SER A 296 -1.83 -1.99 16.69
C SER A 296 -0.82 -1.72 17.81
N ASP A 297 0.46 -1.89 17.50
CA ASP A 297 1.60 -1.59 18.38
C ASP A 297 2.36 -0.40 17.79
N SER A 298 2.68 0.61 18.59
CA SER A 298 3.42 1.80 18.16
C SER A 298 4.54 2.17 19.13
N MET A 299 5.64 2.66 18.57
CA MET A 299 6.78 3.21 19.31
C MET A 299 7.10 4.58 18.75
N ALA A 300 7.24 5.59 19.61
CA ALA A 300 7.64 6.93 19.23
C ALA A 300 8.90 7.39 19.96
N THR A 301 9.75 8.14 19.27
CA THR A 301 11.02 8.69 19.78
C THR A 301 11.25 10.11 19.27
N GLY A 302 12.12 10.84 19.96
CA GLY A 302 12.53 12.20 19.57
C GLY A 302 11.38 13.22 19.60
N GLY A 303 11.64 14.40 19.03
CA GLY A 303 10.63 15.44 18.90
C GLY A 303 10.16 15.98 20.25
N GLN A 304 8.90 15.68 20.60
CA GLN A 304 8.31 16.04 21.90
C GLN A 304 8.97 15.30 23.07
N LEU A 305 9.58 14.14 22.82
CA LEU A 305 10.16 13.30 23.86
C LEU A 305 11.60 13.71 24.18
N PRO A 306 11.99 13.73 25.47
CA PRO A 306 13.40 13.90 25.85
C PRO A 306 14.31 12.87 25.16
N THR A 307 15.56 13.26 24.93
CA THR A 307 16.55 12.38 24.29
C THR A 307 16.72 11.09 25.08
N GLY A 308 16.51 9.95 24.43
CA GLY A 308 16.64 8.61 25.01
C GLY A 308 15.34 8.06 25.58
N ASP A 309 14.30 8.88 25.72
CA ASP A 309 12.99 8.41 26.15
C ASP A 309 12.23 7.79 24.98
N THR A 310 11.44 6.77 25.28
CA THR A 310 10.64 6.03 24.29
C THR A 310 9.18 6.00 24.74
N TRP A 311 8.28 6.43 23.86
CA TRP A 311 6.85 6.24 24.06
C TRP A 311 6.42 4.95 23.40
N MET A 312 5.63 4.15 24.10
CA MET A 312 5.08 2.89 23.62
C MET A 312 3.55 2.97 23.72
N GLY A 313 2.88 2.51 22.68
CA GLY A 313 1.44 2.45 22.59
C GLY A 313 0.98 1.10 22.06
N VAL A 314 -0.15 0.62 22.59
CA VAL A 314 -0.85 -0.54 22.06
C VAL A 314 -2.34 -0.25 22.08
N THR A 315 -3.04 -0.66 21.03
CA THR A 315 -4.50 -0.66 20.97
C THR A 315 -4.98 -2.03 20.50
N CYS A 316 -6.14 -2.44 21.01
CA CYS A 316 -6.81 -3.65 20.57
C CYS A 316 -8.27 -3.34 20.25
N ALA A 317 -8.78 -4.00 19.23
CA ALA A 317 -10.15 -3.84 18.79
C ALA A 317 -10.77 -5.20 18.45
N LYS A 318 -12.05 -5.37 18.79
CA LYS A 318 -12.88 -6.50 18.35
C LYS A 318 -14.22 -5.94 17.90
N GLY A 319 -14.67 -6.29 16.70
CA GLY A 319 -15.94 -5.79 16.21
C GLY A 319 -16.29 -6.25 14.79
N GLN A 320 -17.27 -5.58 14.19
CA GLN A 320 -17.80 -5.98 12.89
C GLN A 320 -16.79 -5.80 11.75
N THR A 321 -16.96 -6.59 10.69
CA THR A 321 -16.07 -6.66 9.52
C THR A 321 -16.28 -5.54 8.50
N THR A 322 -17.33 -4.75 8.65
CA THR A 322 -17.77 -3.77 7.63
C THR A 322 -17.22 -2.36 7.85
N ALA A 323 -16.59 -2.11 8.99
CA ALA A 323 -15.94 -0.86 9.35
C ALA A 323 -14.85 -1.14 10.39
N MET A 324 -13.92 -0.20 10.55
CA MET A 324 -12.89 -0.30 11.58
C MET A 324 -13.52 -0.50 12.98
N PRO A 325 -13.19 -1.59 13.70
CA PRO A 325 -13.77 -1.86 15.00
C PRO A 325 -13.30 -0.81 16.02
N ALA A 326 -14.21 -0.41 16.91
CA ALA A 326 -13.85 0.51 17.99
C ALA A 326 -12.78 -0.12 18.90
N GLU A 327 -11.79 0.68 19.29
CA GLU A 327 -10.75 0.26 20.22
C GLU A 327 -11.39 -0.07 21.59
N GLY A 328 -11.33 -1.35 21.97
CA GLY A 328 -11.81 -1.82 23.25
C GLY A 328 -10.72 -1.75 24.33
N PHE A 329 -9.44 -1.66 23.95
CA PHE A 329 -8.34 -1.48 24.88
C PHE A 329 -7.28 -0.57 24.30
N TRP A 330 -6.67 0.21 25.17
CA TRP A 330 -5.43 0.91 24.87
C TRP A 330 -4.53 0.97 26.10
N MET A 331 -3.22 0.94 25.87
CA MET A 331 -2.20 1.25 26.86
C MET A 331 -1.14 2.12 26.23
N MET A 332 -0.66 3.09 27.01
CA MET A 332 0.42 3.98 26.65
C MET A 332 1.38 4.08 27.81
N LYS A 333 2.66 4.17 27.49
CA LYS A 333 3.69 4.44 28.49
C LYS A 333 4.82 5.23 27.90
N LEU A 334 5.49 5.97 28.77
CA LEU A 334 6.75 6.63 28.50
C LEU A 334 7.81 5.93 29.35
N GLU A 335 8.90 5.56 28.72
CA GLU A 335 10.05 4.92 29.33
C GLU A 335 11.28 5.80 29.16
N ASP A 336 12.15 5.80 30.17
CA ASP A 336 13.46 6.44 30.05
C ASP A 336 14.46 5.58 29.26
N SER A 337 15.66 6.11 29.05
CA SER A 337 16.76 5.41 28.38
C SER A 337 17.19 4.07 28.98
N THR A 338 16.76 3.74 30.21
CA THR A 338 17.04 2.46 30.88
C THR A 338 15.88 1.47 30.75
N GLY A 339 14.75 1.89 30.17
CA GLY A 339 13.51 1.12 30.11
C GLY A 339 12.67 1.21 31.38
N ALA A 340 13.00 2.13 32.30
CA ALA A 340 12.19 2.37 33.47
C ALA A 340 10.98 3.22 33.09
N MET A 341 9.80 2.82 33.57
CA MET A 341 8.56 3.56 33.30
C MET A 341 8.58 4.91 34.02
N LEU A 342 8.41 5.98 33.24
CA LEU A 342 8.23 7.35 33.70
C LEU A 342 6.76 7.69 33.92
N SER A 343 5.90 7.23 33.01
CA SER A 343 4.44 7.35 33.13
C SER A 343 3.74 6.25 32.33
N SER A 344 2.52 5.88 32.74
CA SER A 344 1.67 5.00 31.96
C SER A 344 0.20 5.30 32.20
N GLN A 345 -0.62 5.09 31.18
CA GLN A 345 -2.06 5.12 31.22
C GLN A 345 -2.62 3.95 30.41
N MET A 346 -3.74 3.40 30.84
CA MET A 346 -4.44 2.36 30.11
C MET A 346 -5.94 2.44 30.38
N SER A 347 -6.73 1.95 29.43
CA SER A 347 -8.17 1.81 29.58
C SER A 347 -8.64 0.56 28.87
N GLN A 348 -9.74 0.00 29.39
CA GLN A 348 -10.43 -1.13 28.80
C GLN A 348 -11.93 -0.88 28.84
N VAL A 349 -12.57 -1.15 27.71
CA VAL A 349 -14.01 -1.18 27.52
C VAL A 349 -14.38 -2.58 27.04
N GLY A 350 -15.36 -3.20 27.71
CA GLY A 350 -15.78 -4.57 27.42
C GLY A 350 -14.88 -5.64 28.02
N THR A 351 -15.17 -6.89 27.66
CA THR A 351 -14.49 -8.09 28.18
C THR A 351 -13.47 -8.57 27.14
N ASP A 352 -12.21 -8.67 27.54
CA ASP A 352 -11.10 -9.21 26.74
C ASP A 352 -11.00 -8.67 25.29
N PRO A 353 -10.90 -7.35 25.10
CA PRO A 353 -10.80 -6.74 23.77
C PRO A 353 -9.46 -7.03 23.05
N CYS A 354 -8.43 -7.46 23.78
CA CYS A 354 -7.19 -7.93 23.16
C CYS A 354 -7.25 -9.44 22.90
N ASP A 355 -7.08 -9.83 21.65
CA ASP A 355 -6.98 -11.24 21.29
C ASP A 355 -5.57 -11.78 21.58
N PRO A 356 -5.43 -12.83 22.41
CA PRO A 356 -4.12 -13.46 22.65
C PRO A 356 -3.45 -14.03 21.40
N LEU A 357 -4.19 -14.35 20.34
CA LEU A 357 -3.63 -14.79 19.06
C LEU A 357 -2.83 -13.68 18.34
N LEU A 358 -3.08 -12.42 18.68
CA LEU A 358 -2.29 -11.27 18.22
C LEU A 358 -1.16 -10.93 19.21
N GLY A 359 -0.84 -11.82 20.14
CA GLY A 359 0.24 -11.70 21.12
C GLY A 359 -0.19 -11.05 22.44
N ALA A 360 0.69 -11.12 23.44
CA ALA A 360 0.45 -10.52 24.76
C ALA A 360 0.55 -8.99 24.72
N VAL A 361 -0.31 -8.32 25.49
CA VAL A 361 -0.23 -6.87 25.71
C VAL A 361 1.03 -6.55 26.52
N PRO A 362 1.82 -5.52 26.15
CA PRO A 362 2.98 -5.12 26.92
C PRO A 362 2.63 -4.67 28.35
N SER A 363 3.58 -4.85 29.27
CA SER A 363 3.47 -4.34 30.63
C SER A 363 3.46 -2.82 30.65
N ALA A 364 2.54 -2.26 31.43
CA ALA A 364 2.46 -0.84 31.73
C ALA A 364 3.59 -0.35 32.67
N THR A 365 4.35 -1.25 33.31
CA THR A 365 5.26 -0.90 34.41
C THR A 365 6.75 -1.05 34.07
N GLY A 366 7.10 -1.41 32.84
CA GLY A 366 8.49 -1.52 32.38
C GLY A 366 8.60 -2.24 31.04
N ASN A 367 9.82 -2.31 30.51
CA ASN A 367 10.09 -2.65 29.12
C ASN A 367 10.26 -4.16 28.80
N ASN A 368 10.26 -5.03 29.81
CA ASN A 368 10.61 -6.46 29.67
C ASN A 368 9.67 -7.27 28.76
N THR A 369 8.51 -6.71 28.43
CA THR A 369 7.42 -7.37 27.67
C THR A 369 7.00 -6.52 26.48
N ASP A 370 7.88 -5.61 26.07
CA ASP A 370 7.57 -4.65 25.04
C ASP A 370 7.49 -5.35 23.70
N TYR A 371 6.66 -4.78 22.84
CA TYR A 371 6.55 -5.31 21.51
C TYR A 371 7.87 -5.05 20.77
N ASP A 372 8.50 -6.12 20.32
CA ASP A 372 9.62 -6.02 19.41
C ASP A 372 9.11 -5.53 18.06
N PHE A 373 9.74 -4.49 17.49
CA PHE A 373 9.43 -3.99 16.16
C PHE A 373 10.38 -4.63 15.14
N PRO A 374 10.06 -5.83 14.59
CA PRO A 374 10.98 -6.52 13.70
C PRO A 374 11.29 -5.69 12.47
N THR A 375 12.54 -5.77 12.02
CA THR A 375 12.97 -5.13 10.77
C THR A 375 12.42 -5.87 9.55
N ASP A 376 12.28 -7.19 9.64
CA ASP A 376 11.69 -8.05 8.62
C ASP A 376 10.16 -8.06 8.74
N PHE A 377 9.47 -7.63 7.67
CA PHE A 377 8.02 -7.59 7.61
C PHE A 377 7.39 -9.00 7.66
N SER A 378 8.09 -10.02 7.18
CA SER A 378 7.61 -11.41 7.21
C SER A 378 7.56 -12.01 8.63
N ALA A 379 8.27 -11.40 9.58
CA ALA A 379 8.21 -11.79 10.99
C ALA A 379 6.92 -11.28 11.69
N ILE A 380 6.18 -10.37 11.06
CA ILE A 380 4.87 -9.92 11.52
C ILE A 380 3.83 -10.85 10.89
N THR A 381 3.02 -11.50 11.73
CA THR A 381 2.01 -12.45 11.27
C THR A 381 0.63 -12.09 11.81
N PHE A 382 -0.40 -12.65 11.17
CA PHE A 382 -1.76 -12.67 11.68
C PHE A 382 -2.36 -14.08 11.56
N PRO A 383 -3.33 -14.46 12.40
CA PRO A 383 -3.93 -15.78 12.34
C PRO A 383 -4.59 -16.08 10.99
N GLY A 384 -4.32 -17.27 10.44
CA GLY A 384 -4.93 -17.73 9.19
C GLY A 384 -4.20 -17.32 7.91
N GLU A 385 -3.12 -16.53 8.01
CA GLU A 385 -2.23 -16.15 6.91
C GLU A 385 -1.75 -17.38 6.11
N TRP A 386 -1.69 -17.29 4.77
CA TRP A 386 -1.37 -18.43 3.88
C TRP A 386 -0.29 -18.19 2.83
#